data_AF-A0A2V5YH04-F1
#
_entry.id   AF-A0A2V5YH04-F1
#
_cell.length_a   1.000
_cell.length_b   1.000
_cell.length_c   1.000
_cell.angle_alpha   90.00
_cell.angle_beta   90.00
_cell.angle_gamma   90.00
#
_symmetry.space_group_name_H-M   'P 1'
#
loop_
_entity.id
_entity.type
_entity.pdbx_description
1 polymer ?
#
loop_
_entity_poly.entity_id
_entity_poly.type
_entity_poly.pdbx_seq_one_letter_code
_entity_poly.pdbx_strand_id
1 'polypeptide(L)' 'MSSLRSRIQAPRKNKTWRLTIIRSRGQVLGDVEVPTREAAEAAAVKRFGLSPEDRNRIVVQERG' A
#
# COMPACT_ATOMS: atom_id res chain seq x y z
N MET A 1 -25.42 -18.71 12.53
CA MET A 1 -24.12 -19.26 12.09
C MET A 1 -23.46 -18.25 11.17
N SER A 2 -22.20 -17.96 11.46
CA SER A 2 -21.47 -16.77 11.02
C SER A 2 -21.51 -16.52 9.51
N SER A 3 -21.83 -15.28 9.16
CA SER A 3 -21.87 -14.74 7.81
C SER A 3 -20.51 -14.91 7.12
N LEU A 4 -20.39 -15.96 6.30
CA LEU A 4 -19.34 -16.07 5.29
C LEU A 4 -19.68 -15.13 4.14
N ARG A 5 -19.67 -13.83 4.40
CA ARG A 5 -19.37 -12.85 3.36
C ARG A 5 -17.89 -13.02 3.04
N SER A 6 -17.56 -14.14 2.36
CA SER A 6 -16.41 -14.16 1.48
C SER A 6 -16.71 -13.09 0.45
N ARG A 7 -16.27 -11.87 0.77
CA ARG A 7 -16.23 -10.74 -0.13
C ARG A 7 -15.24 -11.18 -1.19
N ILE A 8 -15.71 -11.95 -2.16
CA ILE A 8 -15.06 -12.12 -3.45
C ILE A 8 -15.09 -10.71 -4.02
N GLN A 9 -14.11 -9.92 -3.62
CA GLN A 9 -13.87 -8.61 -4.14
C GLN A 9 -13.45 -8.91 -5.57
N ALA A 10 -14.35 -8.69 -6.53
CA ALA A 10 -14.03 -8.75 -7.94
C ALA A 10 -12.66 -8.08 -8.14
N PRO A 11 -11.74 -8.64 -8.96
CA PRO A 11 -10.42 -8.07 -9.13
C PRO A 11 -10.60 -6.62 -9.56
N ARG A 12 -10.43 -5.71 -8.61
CA ARG A 12 -10.47 -4.28 -8.89
C ARG A 12 -9.31 -4.06 -9.85
N LYS A 13 -9.54 -3.31 -10.93
CA LYS A 13 -8.47 -2.95 -11.87
C LYS A 13 -7.26 -2.53 -11.04
N ASN A 14 -6.11 -3.13 -11.33
CA ASN A 14 -4.88 -2.75 -10.67
C ASN A 14 -4.68 -1.25 -10.89
N LYS A 15 -4.42 -0.54 -9.79
CA LYS A 15 -4.08 0.87 -9.80
C LYS A 15 -2.59 0.96 -9.52
N THR A 16 -1.95 1.96 -10.07
CA THR A 16 -0.56 2.28 -9.75
C THR A 16 -0.55 3.13 -8.49
N TRP A 17 0.29 2.80 -7.53
CA TRP A 17 0.40 3.52 -6.27
C TRP A 17 1.84 3.93 -6.05
N ARG A 18 2.08 5.23 -5.86
CA ARG A 18 3.37 5.76 -5.44
C ARG A 18 3.53 5.61 -3.94
N LEU A 19 4.64 5.02 -3.55
CA LEU A 19 5.07 4.86 -2.17
C LEU A 19 6.14 5.89 -1.85
N THR A 20 5.87 6.73 -0.85
CA THR A 20 6.83 7.73 -0.36
C THR A 20 6.97 7.59 1.14
N ILE A 21 8.17 7.64 1.67
CA ILE A 21 8.41 7.67 3.12
C ILE A 21 8.83 9.06 3.57
N ILE A 22 8.14 9.60 4.56
CA ILE A 22 8.45 10.88 5.17
C ILE A 22 9.58 10.68 6.19
N ARG A 23 10.82 10.75 5.72
CA ARG A 23 12.03 10.94 6.56
C ARG A 23 12.47 12.40 6.50
N SER A 24 13.77 12.68 6.55
CA SER A 24 14.32 14.04 6.56
C SER A 24 13.98 14.88 5.32
N ARG A 25 13.73 14.28 4.14
CA ARG A 25 13.44 15.02 2.90
C ARG A 25 12.27 14.47 2.07
N GLY A 26 11.52 13.50 2.58
CA GLY A 26 10.51 12.77 1.78
C GLY A 26 11.18 11.96 0.66
N GLN A 27 11.31 10.65 0.87
CA GLN A 27 11.98 9.76 -0.08
C GLN A 27 10.94 8.92 -0.82
N VAL A 28 10.92 9.01 -2.15
CA VAL A 28 10.11 8.09 -2.97
C VAL A 28 10.77 6.71 -2.94
N LEU A 29 9.98 5.70 -2.56
CA LEU A 29 10.42 4.30 -2.48
C LEU A 29 10.20 3.58 -3.82
N GLY A 30 9.14 3.95 -4.54
CA GLY A 30 8.80 3.40 -5.85
C GLY A 30 7.30 3.42 -6.11
N ASP A 31 6.90 2.85 -7.25
CA ASP A 31 5.48 2.64 -7.58
C ASP A 31 5.15 1.13 -7.49
N VAL A 32 3.91 0.79 -7.10
CA VAL A 32 3.40 -0.59 -7.03
C VAL A 32 2.03 -0.69 -7.68
N GLU A 33 1.81 -1.75 -8.45
CA GLU A 33 0.50 -2.03 -9.06
C GLU A 33 -0.29 -2.99 -8.19
N VAL A 34 -1.35 -2.48 -7.56
CA VAL A 34 -2.22 -3.27 -6.69
C VAL A 34 -3.64 -2.73 -6.71
N PRO A 35 -4.65 -3.57 -6.42
CA PRO A 35 -6.06 -3.18 -6.50
C PRO A 35 -6.50 -2.18 -5.42
N THR A 36 -5.79 -2.10 -4.29
CA THR A 36 -6.21 -1.26 -3.14
C THR A 36 -5.04 -0.59 -2.45
N ARG A 37 -5.34 0.50 -1.73
CA ARG A 37 -4.37 1.24 -0.93
C ARG A 37 -3.76 0.38 0.18
N GLU A 38 -4.56 -0.45 0.83
CA GLU A 38 -4.11 -1.33 1.91
C GLU A 38 -3.13 -2.37 1.40
N ALA A 39 -3.35 -2.88 0.18
CA ALA A 39 -2.41 -3.77 -0.49
C ALA A 39 -1.11 -3.05 -0.84
N ALA A 40 -1.17 -1.77 -1.22
CA ALA A 40 0.02 -0.97 -1.52
C ALA A 40 0.84 -0.70 -0.25
N GLU A 41 0.18 -0.42 0.87
CA GLU A 41 0.85 -0.26 2.17
C GLU A 41 1.50 -1.57 2.64
N ALA A 42 0.78 -2.69 2.57
CA ALA A 42 1.34 -4.01 2.90
C ALA A 42 2.54 -4.37 1.99
N ALA A 43 2.45 -4.06 0.70
CA ALA A 43 3.54 -4.23 -0.25
C ALA A 43 4.74 -3.33 0.10
N ALA A 44 4.50 -2.07 0.50
CA ALA A 44 5.54 -1.16 0.93
C ALA A 44 6.31 -1.70 2.13
N VAL A 45 5.59 -2.14 3.16
CA VAL A 45 6.18 -2.71 4.37
C VAL A 45 7.01 -3.94 4.05
N LYS A 46 6.47 -4.86 3.25
CA LYS A 46 7.16 -6.11 2.89
C LYS A 46 8.37 -5.87 1.99
N ARG A 47 8.25 -4.99 1.01
CA ARG A 47 9.29 -4.75 -0.02
C ARG A 47 10.44 -3.90 0.51
N PHE A 48 10.15 -2.92 1.37
CA PHE A 48 11.14 -1.96 1.88
C PHE A 48 11.56 -2.23 3.32
N GLY A 49 11.08 -3.33 3.94
CA GLY A 49 11.50 -3.75 5.28
C GLY A 49 11.22 -2.70 6.35
N LEU A 50 10.08 -2.01 6.24
CA LEU A 50 9.82 -0.83 7.06
C LEU A 50 9.56 -1.20 8.52
N SER A 51 10.28 -0.53 9.42
CA SER A 51 10.08 -0.64 10.87
C SER A 51 8.68 -0.14 11.24
N PRO A 52 8.13 -0.53 12.42
CA PRO A 52 6.84 -0.02 12.89
C PRO A 52 6.76 1.52 12.91
N GLU A 53 7.89 2.17 13.19
CA GLU A 53 8.05 3.63 13.22
C GLU A 53 7.93 4.24 11.83
N ASP A 54 8.55 3.59 10.84
CA ASP A 54 8.52 3.99 9.44
C ASP A 54 7.14 3.77 8.80
N ARG A 55 6.36 2.78 9.27
CA ARG A 55 4.98 2.52 8.78
C ARG A 55 4.09 3.74 8.93
N ASN A 56 4.17 4.43 10.06
CA ASN A 56 3.40 5.65 10.33
C ASN A 56 3.82 6.83 9.45
N ARG A 57 4.93 6.70 8.71
CA ARG A 57 5.51 7.73 7.84
C ARG A 57 5.35 7.39 6.36
N ILE A 58 4.70 6.28 6.02
CA ILE A 58 4.42 5.93 4.62
C ILE A 58 3.25 6.77 4.12
N VAL A 59 3.47 7.40 2.97
CA VAL A 59 2.43 8.01 2.14
C VAL A 59 2.23 7.12 0.93
N VAL A 60 0.99 6.67 0.76
CA VAL A 60 0.56 5.90 -0.40
C VAL A 60 -0.35 6.81 -1.23
N GLN A 61 0.07 7.13 -2.45
CA GLN A 61 -0.64 8.01 -3.36
C GLN A 61 -1.04 7.25 -4.63
N GLU A 62 -2.32 7.27 -4.98
CA GLU A 62 -2.78 6.72 -6.25
C GLU A 62 -2.19 7.51 -7.42
N ARG A 63 -1.67 6.80 -8.41
CA ARG A 63 -1.24 7.31 -9.72
C ARG A 63 -2.33 6.89 -10.71
N GLY A 64 -2.85 7.87 -11.45
CA GLY A 64 -4.02 7.73 -12.32
C GLY A 64 -3.93 6.61 -13.35
#